data_AF-A0A386TD20-F1
#
_entry.id   AF-A0A386TD20-F1
#
_cell.length_a   1.000
_cell.length_b   1.000
_cell.length_c   1.000
_cell.angle_alpha   90.00
_cell.angle_beta   90.00
_cell.angle_gamma   90.00
#
_symmetry.space_group_name_H-M   'P 1'
#
loop_
_entity.id
_entity.type
_entity.pdbx_description
1 polymer ?
#
loop_
_entity_poly.entity_id
_entity_poly.type
_entity_poly.pdbx_seq_one_letter_code
_entity_poly.pdbx_strand_id
1 'polypeptide(L)'
;MTGPRIINLGLPKTGTTTLTDALRHAGLRVADWRIRKGQSALPDITGEHVGRIIYADYFASGDPLARLQEFDAINEMSAVRHDRSLWPQTDWGLLSTIQQHHPDIKFLLSHRDPAKTANSMMRWNNLGRRRLPQADVPGLPRGFGRSEAELAKWVEGHFTFCRRVFAGYANFLEFDIEDPGARDKIAAHLGIDLPWWGQSNTGKEVAE
;
A
#
# COMPACT_ATOMS: atom_id res chain seq x y z
N MET A 1 -15.94 -9.87 14.40
CA MET A 1 -14.76 -9.65 13.54
C MET A 1 -14.14 -8.34 13.97
N THR A 2 -12.83 -8.32 14.20
CA THR A 2 -12.07 -7.10 14.48
C THR A 2 -11.54 -6.60 13.14
N GLY A 3 -11.80 -5.35 12.77
CA GLY A 3 -11.39 -4.80 11.48
C GLY A 3 -9.88 -4.72 11.27
N PRO A 4 -9.44 -4.00 10.22
CA PRO A 4 -8.04 -3.92 9.89
C PRO A 4 -7.23 -3.43 11.09
N ARG A 5 -6.18 -4.17 11.42
CA ARG A 5 -5.20 -3.83 12.45
C ARG A 5 -3.85 -3.45 11.85
N ILE A 6 -3.68 -3.66 10.55
CA ILE A 6 -2.46 -3.36 9.80
C ILE A 6 -2.80 -2.55 8.56
N ILE A 7 -2.07 -1.47 8.33
CA ILE A 7 -2.15 -0.70 7.09
C ILE A 7 -0.74 -0.47 6.54
N ASN A 8 -0.48 -0.92 5.32
CA ASN A 8 0.74 -0.59 4.61
C ASN A 8 0.54 0.66 3.73
N LEU A 9 1.48 1.60 3.86
CA LEU A 9 1.52 2.88 3.16
C LEU A 9 2.46 2.85 1.96
N GLY A 10 3.04 1.69 1.65
CA GLY A 10 3.94 1.50 0.51
C GLY A 10 3.34 1.93 -0.83
N LEU A 11 4.22 2.37 -1.74
CA LEU A 11 3.85 2.61 -3.13
C LEU A 11 3.86 1.29 -3.91
N PRO A 12 3.23 1.23 -5.10
CA PRO A 12 3.41 0.11 -5.99
C PRO A 12 4.91 -0.18 -6.22
N LYS A 13 5.28 -1.45 -6.28
CA LYS A 13 6.68 -1.90 -6.48
C LYS A 13 7.60 -1.69 -5.27
N THR A 14 7.09 -1.44 -4.07
CA THR A 14 7.84 -1.52 -2.81
C THR A 14 7.56 -2.81 -2.03
N GLY A 15 7.51 -3.95 -2.75
CA GLY A 15 7.39 -5.28 -2.12
C GLY A 15 6.00 -5.63 -1.55
N THR A 16 4.93 -4.95 -1.99
CA THR A 16 3.56 -5.23 -1.54
C THR A 16 3.18 -6.70 -1.70
N THR A 17 3.53 -7.37 -2.81
CA THR A 17 3.24 -8.81 -2.98
C THR A 17 3.88 -9.68 -1.90
N THR A 18 5.18 -9.51 -1.64
CA THR A 18 5.88 -10.24 -0.57
C THR A 18 5.19 -10.01 0.78
N LEU A 19 4.84 -8.76 1.11
CA LEU A 19 4.15 -8.48 2.36
C LEU A 19 2.75 -9.13 2.42
N THR A 20 1.98 -9.12 1.32
CA THR A 20 0.69 -9.82 1.23
C THR A 20 0.85 -11.30 1.53
N ASP A 21 1.84 -11.96 0.93
CA ASP A 21 2.05 -13.40 1.09
C ASP A 21 2.51 -13.73 2.51
N ALA A 22 3.44 -12.95 3.08
CA ALA A 22 3.89 -13.11 4.46
C ALA A 22 2.73 -13.01 5.47
N LEU A 23 1.88 -11.99 5.34
CA LEU A 23 0.73 -11.82 6.22
C LEU A 23 -0.30 -12.93 6.05
N ARG A 24 -0.53 -13.43 4.82
CA ARG A 24 -1.40 -14.59 4.57
C ARG A 24 -0.85 -15.88 5.16
N HIS A 25 0.47 -16.09 5.08
CA HIS A 25 1.14 -17.21 5.74
C HIS A 25 1.03 -17.15 7.26
N ALA A 26 0.94 -15.95 7.85
CA ALA A 26 0.60 -15.73 9.25
C ALA A 26 -0.91 -15.90 9.56
N GLY A 27 -1.72 -16.34 8.59
CA GLY A 27 -3.15 -16.59 8.77
C GLY A 27 -4.04 -15.35 8.65
N LEU A 28 -3.50 -14.20 8.24
CA LEU A 28 -4.24 -12.94 8.17
C LEU A 28 -5.03 -12.80 6.85
N ARG A 29 -6.21 -12.19 6.96
CA ARG A 29 -7.02 -11.81 5.79
C ARG A 29 -6.55 -10.46 5.27
N VAL A 30 -5.92 -10.48 4.10
CA VAL A 30 -5.31 -9.27 3.50
C VAL A 30 -6.14 -8.75 2.33
N ALA A 31 -6.57 -7.50 2.43
CA ALA A 31 -7.05 -6.71 1.29
C ALA A 31 -5.86 -6.09 0.56
N ASP A 32 -5.76 -6.44 -0.72
CA ASP A 32 -4.83 -5.86 -1.69
C ASP A 32 -5.64 -5.00 -2.67
N TRP A 33 -5.01 -4.23 -3.56
CA TRP A 33 -5.55 -3.12 -4.37
C TRP A 33 -6.97 -3.28 -4.95
N ARG A 34 -7.46 -4.52 -5.10
CA ARG A 34 -8.84 -4.87 -5.45
C ARG A 34 -9.33 -6.10 -4.67
N ILE A 35 -10.55 -6.01 -4.13
CA ILE A 35 -11.23 -7.13 -3.48
C ILE A 35 -11.64 -8.16 -4.54
N ARG A 36 -11.18 -9.40 -4.41
CA ARG A 36 -11.45 -10.49 -5.35
C ARG A 36 -12.67 -11.29 -4.93
N LYS A 37 -13.27 -12.00 -5.89
CA LYS A 37 -14.36 -12.94 -5.62
C LYS A 37 -13.93 -13.94 -4.55
N GLY A 38 -14.76 -14.11 -3.52
CA GLY A 38 -14.49 -15.01 -2.39
C GLY A 38 -13.63 -14.41 -1.27
N GLN A 39 -13.11 -13.18 -1.41
CA GLN A 39 -12.38 -12.53 -0.32
C GLN A 39 -13.28 -11.82 0.70
N SER A 40 -14.53 -11.53 0.34
CA SER A 40 -15.48 -10.85 1.21
C SER A 40 -16.87 -11.50 1.12
N ALA A 41 -17.65 -11.44 2.21
CA ALA A 41 -19.06 -11.78 2.20
C ALA A 41 -19.96 -10.62 1.74
N LEU A 42 -19.41 -9.40 1.65
CA LEU A 42 -20.10 -8.20 1.21
C LEU A 42 -20.10 -8.10 -0.34
N PRO A 43 -21.25 -8.27 -1.01
CA PRO A 43 -21.30 -8.30 -2.48
C PRO A 43 -20.99 -6.95 -3.12
N ASP A 44 -21.27 -5.85 -2.43
CA ASP A 44 -21.14 -4.47 -2.90
C ASP A 44 -19.68 -3.98 -2.97
N ILE A 45 -18.77 -4.57 -2.18
CA ILE A 45 -17.34 -4.29 -2.27
C ILE A 45 -16.57 -5.31 -3.12
N THR A 46 -17.21 -6.42 -3.49
CA THR A 46 -16.57 -7.47 -4.29
C THR A 46 -16.26 -6.94 -5.69
N GLY A 47 -14.99 -7.02 -6.09
CA GLY A 47 -14.53 -6.51 -7.38
C GLY A 47 -14.18 -5.02 -7.38
N GLU A 48 -14.37 -4.31 -6.26
CA GLU A 48 -13.99 -2.91 -6.13
C GLU A 48 -12.52 -2.71 -5.74
N HIS A 49 -11.99 -1.53 -6.08
CA HIS A 49 -10.67 -1.12 -5.65
C HIS A 49 -10.70 -0.69 -4.18
N VAL A 50 -9.72 -1.11 -3.39
CA VAL A 50 -9.67 -0.80 -1.96
C VAL A 50 -9.77 0.70 -1.70
N GLY A 51 -8.97 1.52 -2.41
CA GLY A 51 -9.06 2.98 -2.24
C GLY A 51 -10.43 3.58 -2.57
N ARG A 52 -11.23 2.96 -3.46
CA ARG A 52 -12.59 3.44 -3.79
C ARG A 52 -13.55 3.18 -2.63
N ILE A 53 -13.40 2.03 -1.96
CA ILE A 53 -14.17 1.67 -0.76
C ILE A 53 -13.82 2.65 0.36
N ILE A 54 -12.52 2.86 0.61
CA ILE A 54 -12.04 3.75 1.68
C ILE A 54 -12.59 5.17 1.51
N TYR A 55 -12.46 5.76 0.32
CA TYR A 55 -13.01 7.10 0.07
C TYR A 55 -14.54 7.14 0.18
N ALA A 56 -15.23 6.12 -0.33
CA ALA A 56 -16.69 6.07 -0.24
C ALA A 56 -17.16 6.03 1.22
N ASP A 57 -16.51 5.22 2.06
CA ASP A 57 -16.86 5.08 3.47
C ASP A 57 -16.49 6.36 4.25
N TYR A 58 -15.31 6.93 4.00
CA TYR A 58 -14.91 8.21 4.59
C TYR A 58 -15.95 9.31 4.35
N PHE A 59 -16.39 9.50 3.10
CA PHE A 59 -17.36 10.55 2.79
C PHE A 59 -18.81 10.21 3.19
N ALA A 60 -19.16 8.92 3.34
CA ALA A 60 -20.51 8.51 3.69
C ALA A 60 -20.74 8.46 5.21
N SER A 61 -19.77 7.99 6.00
CA SER A 61 -19.93 7.75 7.44
C SER A 61 -18.87 8.45 8.30
N GLY A 62 -17.79 8.94 7.71
CA GLY A 62 -16.62 9.43 8.43
C GLY A 62 -15.63 8.33 8.82
N ASP A 63 -16.00 7.05 8.81
CA ASP A 63 -15.08 5.93 9.07
C ASP A 63 -14.56 5.34 7.75
N PRO A 64 -13.28 5.55 7.37
CA PRO A 64 -12.73 5.06 6.10
C PRO A 64 -12.65 3.53 5.99
N LEU A 65 -12.81 2.78 7.09
CA LEU A 65 -12.67 1.32 7.11
C LEU A 65 -13.99 0.60 7.41
N ALA A 66 -15.13 1.31 7.38
CA ALA A 66 -16.42 0.81 7.81
C ALA A 66 -16.82 -0.53 7.16
N ARG A 67 -16.58 -0.72 5.85
CA ARG A 67 -16.87 -1.97 5.14
C ARG A 67 -15.67 -2.91 4.97
N LEU A 68 -14.50 -2.56 5.51
CA LEU A 68 -13.28 -3.38 5.41
C LEU A 68 -13.03 -4.24 6.65
N GLN A 69 -14.02 -4.35 7.55
CA GLN A 69 -13.90 -5.02 8.84
C GLN A 69 -13.67 -6.55 8.76
N GLU A 70 -13.82 -7.15 7.57
CA GLU A 70 -13.53 -8.57 7.34
C GLU A 70 -12.03 -8.84 7.07
N PHE A 71 -11.21 -7.80 6.97
CA PHE A 71 -9.78 -7.92 6.70
C PHE A 71 -8.97 -7.53 7.93
N ASP A 72 -7.89 -8.26 8.18
CA ASP A 72 -6.93 -7.93 9.23
C ASP A 72 -5.92 -6.88 8.75
N ALA A 73 -5.65 -6.82 7.44
CA ALA A 73 -4.65 -5.94 6.86
C ALA A 73 -5.10 -5.32 5.54
N ILE A 74 -4.78 -4.03 5.37
CA ILE A 74 -4.83 -3.34 4.07
C ILE A 74 -3.40 -3.15 3.57
N ASN A 75 -3.01 -3.86 2.51
CA ASN A 75 -1.62 -3.88 2.07
C ASN A 75 -1.32 -3.00 0.83
N GLU A 76 -2.29 -2.82 -0.05
CA GLU A 76 -2.20 -1.87 -1.17
C GLU A 76 -3.57 -1.21 -1.35
N MET A 77 -3.61 0.11 -1.21
CA MET A 77 -4.85 0.90 -1.34
C MET A 77 -4.84 1.83 -2.56
N SER A 78 -3.69 1.99 -3.21
CA SER A 78 -3.57 2.79 -4.42
C SER A 78 -4.11 2.08 -5.65
N ALA A 79 -4.71 2.85 -6.55
CA ALA A 79 -5.06 2.37 -7.88
C ALA A 79 -5.00 3.51 -8.89
N VAL A 80 -4.32 3.26 -10.01
CA VAL A 80 -4.34 4.14 -11.18
C VAL A 80 -4.88 3.38 -12.40
N ARG A 81 -5.93 3.94 -12.99
CA ARG A 81 -6.63 3.48 -14.20
C ARG A 81 -6.97 4.70 -15.06
N HIS A 82 -7.51 4.46 -16.25
CA HIS A 82 -7.87 5.53 -17.18
C HIS A 82 -8.94 6.49 -16.67
N ASP A 83 -9.80 6.03 -15.76
CA ASP A 83 -11.01 6.67 -15.27
C ASP A 83 -10.88 7.10 -13.80
N ARG A 84 -9.80 6.73 -13.12
CA ARG A 84 -9.60 7.02 -11.69
C ARG A 84 -8.13 6.98 -11.27
N SER A 85 -7.82 7.83 -10.30
CA SER A 85 -6.55 7.90 -9.59
C SER A 85 -6.85 7.94 -8.11
N LEU A 86 -6.47 6.89 -7.37
CA LEU A 86 -6.80 6.69 -5.96
C LEU A 86 -5.52 6.48 -5.18
N TRP A 87 -5.29 7.32 -4.15
CA TRP A 87 -4.06 7.32 -3.35
C TRP A 87 -4.33 7.60 -1.87
N PRO A 88 -5.17 6.81 -1.17
CA PRO A 88 -5.50 7.10 0.22
C PRO A 88 -4.27 7.17 1.14
N GLN A 89 -3.18 6.46 0.83
CA GLN A 89 -1.95 6.52 1.61
C GLN A 89 -1.21 7.86 1.54
N THR A 90 -1.63 8.78 0.67
CA THR A 90 -1.05 10.13 0.50
C THR A 90 -1.93 11.22 1.11
N ASP A 91 -3.10 10.86 1.63
CA ASP A 91 -4.13 11.79 2.06
C ASP A 91 -4.11 11.95 3.58
N TRP A 92 -3.61 13.09 4.05
CA TRP A 92 -3.53 13.35 5.49
C TRP A 92 -4.88 13.35 6.19
N GLY A 93 -5.92 13.91 5.57
CA GLY A 93 -7.25 13.94 6.16
C GLY A 93 -7.73 12.52 6.45
N LEU A 94 -7.63 11.66 5.44
CA LEU A 94 -8.00 10.26 5.55
C LEU A 94 -7.13 9.49 6.57
N LEU A 95 -5.81 9.62 6.51
CA LEU A 95 -4.90 8.95 7.45
C LEU A 95 -5.16 9.37 8.91
N SER A 96 -5.40 10.65 9.14
CA SER A 96 -5.71 11.17 10.48
C SER A 96 -7.05 10.65 11.00
N THR A 97 -8.07 10.54 10.14
CA THR A 97 -9.38 9.97 10.49
C THR A 97 -9.28 8.47 10.78
N ILE A 98 -8.48 7.70 10.03
CA ILE A 98 -8.22 6.29 10.35
C ILE A 98 -7.62 6.17 11.76
N GLN A 99 -6.61 6.98 12.09
CA GLN A 99 -6.00 6.93 13.43
C GLN A 99 -6.98 7.27 14.55
N GLN A 100 -7.90 8.21 14.30
CA GLN A 100 -8.92 8.60 15.29
C GLN A 100 -9.97 7.51 15.52
N HIS A 101 -10.45 6.87 14.44
CA HIS A 101 -11.46 5.82 14.53
C HIS A 101 -10.88 4.46 14.97
N HIS A 102 -9.62 4.19 14.61
CA HIS A 102 -8.97 2.89 14.80
C HIS A 102 -7.57 3.07 15.42
N PRO A 103 -7.48 3.52 16.69
CA PRO A 103 -6.20 3.87 17.32
C PRO A 103 -5.22 2.70 17.47
N ASP A 104 -5.74 1.47 17.44
CA ASP A 104 -4.93 0.24 17.58
C ASP A 104 -4.24 -0.19 16.28
N ILE A 105 -4.51 0.47 15.15
CA ILE A 105 -3.89 0.13 13.87
C ILE A 105 -2.38 0.37 13.92
N LYS A 106 -1.63 -0.63 13.45
CA LYS A 106 -0.21 -0.57 13.14
C LYS A 106 -0.02 -0.19 11.67
N PHE A 107 0.76 0.85 11.43
CA PHE A 107 1.13 1.33 10.12
C PHE A 107 2.50 0.80 9.72
N LEU A 108 2.57 0.29 8.50
CA LEU A 108 3.80 -0.12 7.86
C LEU A 108 4.11 0.83 6.71
N LEU A 109 5.38 1.13 6.48
CA LEU A 109 5.86 1.71 5.23
C LEU A 109 6.90 0.78 4.63
N SER A 110 6.45 -0.07 3.70
CA SER A 110 7.35 -0.84 2.86
C SER A 110 8.04 0.08 1.85
N HIS A 111 9.36 0.14 1.90
CA HIS A 111 10.16 0.95 0.98
C HIS A 111 11.37 0.19 0.43
N ARG A 112 12.05 0.83 -0.51
CA ARG A 112 13.39 0.50 -0.99
C ARG A 112 13.98 1.75 -1.65
N ASP A 113 15.20 1.67 -2.16
CA ASP A 113 15.81 2.76 -2.91
C ASP A 113 14.83 3.40 -3.95
N PRO A 114 14.65 4.73 -3.93
CA PRO A 114 13.71 5.42 -4.81
C PRO A 114 14.00 5.21 -6.31
N ALA A 115 15.27 5.19 -6.71
CA ALA A 115 15.66 4.98 -8.10
C ALA A 115 15.33 3.55 -8.54
N LYS A 116 15.65 2.53 -7.73
CA LYS A 116 15.22 1.14 -7.98
C LYS A 116 13.70 1.05 -8.09
N THR A 117 12.95 1.70 -7.21
CA THR A 117 11.47 1.74 -7.24
C THR A 117 10.96 2.32 -8.54
N ALA A 118 11.42 3.53 -8.91
CA ALA A 118 11.06 4.21 -10.15
C ALA A 118 11.38 3.35 -11.38
N ASN A 119 12.58 2.77 -11.43
CA ASN A 119 13.02 1.87 -12.48
C ASN A 119 12.07 0.67 -12.66
N SER A 120 11.61 0.07 -11.56
CA SER A 120 10.62 -1.02 -11.63
C SER A 120 9.23 -0.54 -12.07
N MET A 121 8.78 0.64 -11.64
CA MET A 121 7.54 1.24 -12.13
C MET A 121 7.59 1.50 -13.64
N MET A 122 8.74 1.94 -14.16
CA MET A 122 8.98 2.20 -15.59
C MET A 122 8.95 0.92 -16.44
N ARG A 123 9.36 -0.22 -15.88
CA ARG A 123 9.30 -1.53 -16.55
C ARG A 123 7.97 -2.26 -16.37
N TRP A 124 7.15 -1.86 -15.40
CA TRP A 124 5.95 -2.61 -15.04
C TRP A 124 4.74 -2.23 -15.90
N ASN A 125 4.49 -3.03 -16.96
CA ASN A 125 3.42 -2.81 -17.91
C ASN A 125 3.42 -1.34 -18.39
N ASN A 126 2.25 -0.69 -18.34
CA ASN A 126 2.07 0.72 -18.65
C ASN A 126 2.00 1.61 -17.39
N LEU A 127 2.59 1.21 -16.25
CA LEU A 127 2.53 2.00 -15.00
C LEU A 127 3.27 3.34 -15.14
N GLY A 128 4.61 3.30 -15.17
CA GLY A 128 5.42 4.52 -15.22
C GLY A 128 5.37 5.25 -16.57
N ARG A 129 5.20 4.51 -17.68
CA ARG A 129 5.25 5.11 -19.03
C ARG A 129 3.95 5.79 -19.47
N ARG A 130 2.81 5.44 -18.87
CA ARG A 130 1.50 5.91 -19.32
C ARG A 130 0.57 6.27 -18.19
N ARG A 131 0.28 5.33 -17.28
CA ARG A 131 -0.76 5.52 -16.26
C ARG A 131 -0.42 6.62 -15.27
N LEU A 132 0.80 6.63 -14.72
CA LEU A 132 1.19 7.68 -13.76
C LEU A 132 1.27 9.07 -14.42
N PRO A 133 1.95 9.26 -15.58
CA PRO A 133 2.04 10.60 -16.18
C PRO A 133 0.73 11.15 -16.74
N GLN A 134 -0.26 10.29 -17.00
CA GLN A 134 -1.58 10.64 -17.53
C GLN A 134 -2.67 10.64 -16.46
N ALA A 135 -2.32 10.59 -15.17
CA ALA A 135 -3.27 10.67 -14.08
C ALA A 135 -2.96 11.88 -13.19
N ASP A 136 -3.96 12.31 -12.43
CA ASP A 136 -3.77 13.30 -11.37
C ASP A 136 -3.40 12.51 -10.10
N VAL A 137 -2.10 12.41 -9.83
CA VAL A 137 -1.53 11.67 -8.70
C VAL A 137 -1.04 12.70 -7.66
N PRO A 138 -1.38 12.55 -6.37
CA PRO A 138 -0.83 13.42 -5.33
C PRO A 138 0.70 13.43 -5.33
N GLY A 139 1.29 14.63 -5.36
CA GLY A 139 2.74 14.83 -5.49
C GLY A 139 3.32 14.53 -6.88
N LEU A 140 2.51 14.12 -7.86
CA LEU A 140 2.91 13.88 -9.24
C LEU A 140 1.80 14.36 -10.21
N PRO A 141 1.72 15.67 -10.47
CA PRO A 141 0.70 16.22 -11.35
C PRO A 141 0.78 15.64 -12.76
N ARG A 142 -0.37 15.57 -13.44
CA ARG A 142 -0.47 15.12 -14.83
C ARG A 142 0.54 15.87 -15.72
N GLY A 143 1.27 15.12 -16.53
CA GLY A 143 2.32 15.63 -17.41
C GLY A 143 3.74 15.41 -16.88
N PHE A 144 3.92 15.21 -15.56
CA PHE A 144 5.21 14.88 -14.93
C PHE A 144 5.37 13.36 -14.72
N GLY A 145 6.55 12.92 -14.27
CA GLY A 145 6.84 11.49 -14.04
C GLY A 145 7.20 10.74 -15.31
N ARG A 146 7.63 11.45 -16.36
CA ARG A 146 7.95 10.85 -17.67
C ARG A 146 9.33 10.22 -17.71
N SER A 147 10.20 10.60 -16.76
CA SER A 147 11.53 10.04 -16.60
C SER A 147 11.64 9.26 -15.30
N GLU A 148 12.59 8.34 -15.25
CA GLU A 148 12.92 7.60 -14.03
C GLU A 148 13.32 8.54 -12.89
N ALA A 149 14.07 9.61 -13.19
CA ALA A 149 14.49 10.60 -12.20
C ALA A 149 13.32 11.39 -11.60
N GLU A 150 12.32 11.77 -12.41
CA GLU A 150 11.11 12.42 -11.91
C GLU A 150 10.28 11.48 -11.02
N LEU A 151 10.14 10.22 -11.41
CA LEU A 151 9.45 9.22 -10.59
C LEU A 151 10.21 8.94 -9.29
N ALA A 152 11.53 8.89 -9.32
CA ALA A 152 12.34 8.69 -8.11
C ALA A 152 12.14 9.84 -7.11
N LYS A 153 12.09 11.09 -7.58
CA LYS A 153 11.76 12.26 -6.74
C LYS A 153 10.38 12.16 -6.11
N TRP A 154 9.38 11.71 -6.87
CA TRP A 154 8.03 11.51 -6.34
C TRP A 154 7.97 10.38 -5.30
N VAL A 155 8.65 9.27 -5.55
CA VAL A 155 8.76 8.15 -4.60
C VAL A 155 9.41 8.61 -3.29
N GLU A 156 10.53 9.33 -3.37
CA GLU A 156 11.20 9.92 -2.21
C GLU A 156 10.30 10.92 -1.46
N GLY A 157 9.53 11.73 -2.20
CA GLY A 157 8.55 12.65 -1.64
C GLY A 157 7.49 11.94 -0.81
N HIS A 158 6.97 10.81 -1.28
CA HIS A 158 6.01 10.00 -0.52
C HIS A 158 6.62 9.42 0.77
N PHE A 159 7.84 8.87 0.70
CA PHE A 159 8.51 8.36 1.89
C PHE A 159 8.75 9.48 2.92
N THR A 160 9.17 10.66 2.45
CA THR A 160 9.34 11.85 3.30
C THR A 160 8.03 12.30 3.92
N PHE A 161 6.93 12.28 3.17
CA PHE A 161 5.58 12.56 3.68
C PHE A 161 5.22 11.60 4.81
N CYS A 162 5.35 10.28 4.61
CA CYS A 162 5.03 9.30 5.65
C CYS A 162 5.91 9.49 6.90
N ARG A 163 7.23 9.67 6.74
CA ARG A 163 8.15 9.95 7.87
C ARG A 163 7.73 11.19 8.65
N ARG A 164 7.27 12.24 7.95
CA ARG A 164 6.81 13.48 8.58
C ARG A 164 5.50 13.28 9.34
N VAL A 165 4.55 12.58 8.72
CA VAL A 165 3.22 12.33 9.28
C VAL A 165 3.29 11.45 10.53
N PHE A 166 4.14 10.42 10.51
CA PHE A 166 4.25 9.44 11.58
C PHE A 166 5.43 9.69 12.53
N ALA A 167 6.04 10.88 12.50
CA ALA A 167 7.16 11.22 13.37
C ALA A 167 6.76 11.08 14.86
N GLY A 168 7.41 10.17 15.58
CA GLY A 168 7.16 9.90 17.00
C GLY A 168 6.01 8.93 17.30
N TYR A 169 5.33 8.39 16.28
CA TYR A 169 4.24 7.45 16.46
C TYR A 169 4.75 6.02 16.66
N ALA A 170 4.48 5.41 17.82
CA ALA A 170 4.91 4.05 18.15
C ALA A 170 4.18 2.95 17.34
N ASN A 171 3.05 3.28 16.74
CA ASN A 171 2.30 2.40 15.85
C ASN A 171 2.74 2.53 14.39
N PHE A 172 3.92 3.08 14.09
CA PHE A 172 4.48 3.14 12.74
C PHE A 172 5.82 2.42 12.65
N LEU A 173 6.00 1.62 11.61
CA LEU A 173 7.27 1.00 11.22
C LEU A 173 7.56 1.26 9.75
N GLU A 174 8.67 1.94 9.49
CA GLU A 174 9.31 1.98 8.18
C GLU A 174 10.30 0.81 8.07
N PHE A 175 10.27 0.07 6.95
CA PHE A 175 11.22 -1.01 6.69
C PHE A 175 11.61 -1.12 5.21
N ASP A 176 12.89 -1.43 4.98
CA ASP A 176 13.41 -1.74 3.65
C ASP A 176 13.10 -3.19 3.31
N ILE A 177 12.50 -3.45 2.14
CA ILE A 177 12.20 -4.81 1.69
C ILE A 177 13.46 -5.62 1.33
N GLU A 178 14.59 -4.95 1.10
CA GLU A 178 15.88 -5.58 0.79
C GLU A 178 16.68 -5.91 2.08
N ASP A 179 16.19 -5.48 3.25
CA ASP A 179 16.83 -5.78 4.54
C ASP A 179 16.58 -7.25 4.93
N PRO A 180 17.64 -8.06 5.15
CA PRO A 180 17.49 -9.45 5.59
C PRO A 180 16.79 -9.56 6.96
N GLY A 181 16.80 -8.51 7.78
CA GLY A 181 16.10 -8.44 9.06
C GLY A 181 14.66 -7.92 8.97
N ALA A 182 14.13 -7.63 7.77
CA ALA A 182 12.79 -7.04 7.60
C ALA A 182 11.68 -7.89 8.24
N ARG A 183 11.73 -9.22 8.04
CA ARG A 183 10.74 -10.15 8.60
C ARG A 183 10.61 -10.00 10.12
N ASP A 184 11.74 -10.04 10.81
CA ASP A 184 11.77 -10.04 12.27
C ASP A 184 11.36 -8.68 12.84
N LYS A 185 11.73 -7.58 12.16
CA LYS A 185 11.26 -6.22 12.51
C LYS A 185 9.74 -6.09 12.38
N ILE A 186 9.16 -6.61 11.29
CA ILE A 186 7.72 -6.59 11.06
C ILE A 186 7.01 -7.45 12.13
N ALA A 187 7.48 -8.69 12.34
CA ALA A 187 6.92 -9.59 13.34
C ALA A 187 6.89 -8.95 14.74
N ALA A 188 8.01 -8.34 15.15
CA ALA A 188 8.12 -7.65 16.43
C ALA A 188 7.18 -6.44 16.54
N HIS A 189 7.07 -5.63 15.49
CA HIS A 189 6.20 -4.45 15.49
C HIS A 189 4.70 -4.81 15.54
N LEU A 190 4.33 -5.86 14.81
CA LEU A 190 2.95 -6.35 14.73
C LEU A 190 2.56 -7.22 15.93
N GLY A 191 3.52 -7.77 16.66
CA GLY A 191 3.28 -8.69 17.76
C GLY A 191 2.68 -10.03 17.29
N ILE A 192 3.07 -10.49 16.10
CA ILE A 192 2.61 -11.75 15.50
C ILE A 192 3.80 -12.58 15.03
N ASP A 193 3.60 -13.89 14.89
CA ASP A 193 4.55 -14.72 14.16
C ASP A 193 4.42 -14.47 12.64
N LEU A 194 5.55 -14.41 11.96
CA LEU A 194 5.62 -14.20 10.50
C LEU A 194 6.44 -15.35 9.89
N PRO A 195 5.82 -16.52 9.65
CA PRO A 195 6.54 -17.76 9.38
C PRO A 195 7.21 -17.80 8.00
N TRP A 196 6.90 -16.83 7.12
CA TRP A 196 7.42 -16.77 5.76
C TRP A 196 7.90 -15.36 5.41
N TRP A 197 9.04 -15.30 4.71
CA TRP A 197 9.56 -14.08 4.06
C TRP A 197 10.39 -14.47 2.85
N GLY A 198 10.20 -13.79 1.72
CA GLY A 198 10.93 -14.09 0.50
C GLY A 198 10.52 -13.22 -0.69
N GLN A 199 11.14 -13.46 -1.84
CA GLN A 199 10.77 -12.76 -3.08
C GLN A 199 9.58 -13.44 -3.74
N SER A 200 8.41 -12.80 -3.67
CA SER A 200 7.30 -13.06 -4.59
C SER A 200 7.38 -12.08 -5.75
N ASN A 201 7.08 -12.54 -6.97
CA ASN A 201 7.20 -11.75 -8.22
C ASN A 201 8.63 -11.34 -8.62
N THR A 202 9.59 -12.26 -8.61
CA THR A 202 10.74 -12.13 -9.52
C THR A 202 10.18 -12.15 -10.94
N GLY A 203 10.46 -11.13 -11.76
CA GLY A 203 10.10 -11.19 -13.18
C GLY A 203 10.70 -12.46 -13.78
N LYS A 204 9.99 -13.13 -14.69
CA LYS A 204 10.53 -14.31 -15.39
C LYS A 204 11.98 -14.05 -15.79
N GLU A 205 12.89 -14.94 -15.40
CA GLU A 205 14.19 -15.03 -16.05
C GLU A 205 13.93 -15.09 -17.55
N VAL A 206 14.60 -14.22 -18.30
CA VAL A 206 14.66 -14.36 -19.74
C VAL A 206 15.38 -15.69 -19.96
N ALA A 207 14.63 -16.74 -20.29
CA ALA A 207 15.23 -17.95 -20.81
C ALA A 207 15.99 -17.57 -22.08
N GLU A 208 17.29 -17.89 -22.11
CA GLU A 208 18.11 -17.86 -23.32
C GLU A 208 17.50 -18.68 -24.45
#